data_AF-A0A8H7XBT6-F1
#
_entry.id   AF-A0A8H7XBT6-F1
#
_cell.length_a   1.000
_cell.length_b   1.000
_cell.length_c   1.000
_cell.angle_alpha   90.00
_cell.angle_beta   90.00
_cell.angle_gamma   90.00
#
_symmetry.space_group_name_H-M   'P 1'
#
loop_
_entity.id
_entity.type
_entity.pdbx_description
1 polymer ?
#
loop_
_entity_poly.entity_id
_entity_poly.type
_entity_poly.pdbx_seq_one_letter_code
_entity_poly.pdbx_strand_id
1 'polypeptide(L)'
;MEHAQIRKLLSTGFSEKAIRDREGIIQVYISLLIERFEERAEKGEKMDVTWWFDCLGADLAGKLGYGESFGALEMSTLPAFIPVMDKLPRGLTIGLALQQYPVLKTVGGILRMVSPFERIFTEVVGSKVRRREKRLDAGQEDEAQDFYSF
;
A
#
# COMPACT_ATOMS: atom_id res chain seq x y z
N MET A 1 -11.48 -11.38 -19.66
CA MET A 1 -10.19 -11.28 -20.39
C MET A 1 -9.19 -10.40 -19.65
N GLU A 2 -9.61 -9.29 -19.05
CA GLU A 2 -8.76 -8.35 -18.30
C GLU A 2 -7.90 -9.00 -17.19
N HIS A 3 -8.48 -9.89 -16.38
CA HIS A 3 -7.73 -10.62 -15.35
C HIS A 3 -6.57 -11.47 -15.89
N ALA A 4 -6.68 -12.01 -17.11
CA ALA A 4 -5.62 -12.83 -17.70
C ALA A 4 -4.45 -11.96 -18.19
N GLN A 5 -4.75 -10.76 -18.70
CA GLN A 5 -3.73 -9.79 -19.11
C GLN A 5 -2.95 -9.25 -17.91
N ILE A 6 -3.67 -8.83 -16.85
CA ILE A 6 -3.04 -8.37 -15.60
C ILE A 6 -2.17 -9.48 -15.00
N ARG A 7 -2.68 -10.72 -14.94
CA ARG A 7 -1.91 -11.87 -14.45
C ARG A 7 -0.63 -12.09 -15.26
N LYS A 8 -0.70 -11.97 -16.59
CA LYS A 8 0.47 -12.13 -17.46
C LYS A 8 1.52 -11.05 -17.19
N LEU A 9 1.10 -9.78 -17.06
CA LEU A 9 1.99 -8.66 -16.73
C LEU A 9 2.65 -8.84 -15.35
N LEU A 10 1.88 -9.23 -14.33
CA LEU A 10 2.40 -9.43 -12.98
C LEU A 10 3.27 -10.70 -12.85
N SER A 11 3.05 -11.71 -13.69
CA SER A 11 3.78 -12.99 -13.57
C SER A 11 5.31 -12.84 -13.68
N THR A 12 5.79 -11.89 -14.48
CA THR A 12 7.22 -11.62 -14.64
C THR A 12 7.83 -11.07 -13.35
N GLY A 13 7.15 -10.14 -12.70
CA GLY A 13 7.59 -9.56 -11.43
C GLY A 13 7.45 -10.53 -10.24
N PHE A 14 6.64 -11.58 -10.33
CA PHE A 14 6.57 -12.65 -9.32
C PHE A 14 7.36 -13.91 -9.71
N SER A 15 8.23 -13.85 -10.72
CA SER A 15 9.09 -14.98 -11.10
C SER A 15 10.12 -15.30 -10.01
N GLU A 16 10.60 -16.54 -9.95
CA GLU A 16 11.60 -16.96 -8.96
C GLU A 16 12.86 -16.07 -8.99
N LYS A 17 13.29 -15.68 -10.19
CA LYS A 17 14.41 -14.75 -10.38
C LYS A 17 14.10 -13.38 -9.77
N ALA A 18 12.95 -12.78 -10.10
CA ALA A 18 12.57 -11.48 -9.57
C ALA A 18 12.39 -11.49 -8.04
N ILE A 19 11.92 -12.60 -7.45
CA ILE A 19 11.83 -12.74 -5.99
C ILE A 19 13.23 -12.80 -5.36
N ARG A 20 14.15 -13.58 -5.94
CA ARG A 20 15.53 -13.70 -5.46
C ARG A 20 16.29 -12.38 -5.54
N ASP A 21 16.13 -11.66 -6.65
CA ASP A 21 16.75 -10.35 -6.86
C ASP A 21 16.23 -9.30 -5.85
N ARG A 22 15.05 -9.51 -5.25
CA ARG A 22 14.42 -8.60 -4.27
C ARG A 22 14.59 -9.03 -2.82
N GLU A 23 15.20 -10.19 -2.56
CA GLU A 23 15.43 -10.69 -1.21
C GLU A 23 16.19 -9.67 -0.35
N GLY A 24 17.21 -9.01 -0.91
CA GLY A 24 17.97 -7.97 -0.22
C GLY A 24 17.11 -6.78 0.21
N ILE A 25 16.17 -6.34 -0.63
CA ILE A 25 15.26 -5.25 -0.29
C ILE A 25 14.34 -5.67 0.86
N ILE A 26 13.77 -6.87 0.80
CA ILE A 26 12.89 -7.39 1.85
C ILE A 26 13.65 -7.49 3.18
N GLN A 27 14.89 -7.99 3.16
CA GLN A 27 15.72 -8.09 4.35
C GLN A 27 15.93 -6.73 5.02
N VAL A 28 16.20 -5.66 4.25
CA VAL A 28 16.38 -4.31 4.81
C VAL A 28 15.14 -3.83 5.59
N TYR A 29 13.93 -4.02 5.05
CA TYR A 29 12.71 -3.62 5.74
C TYR A 29 12.39 -4.50 6.95
N ILE A 30 12.73 -5.80 6.90
CA ILE A 30 12.61 -6.69 8.06
C ILE A 30 13.58 -6.27 9.17
N SER A 31 14.83 -5.95 8.82
CA SER A 31 15.82 -5.43 9.77
C SER A 31 15.33 -4.14 10.42
N LEU A 32 14.77 -3.21 9.64
CA LEU A 32 14.18 -1.98 10.15
C LEU A 32 12.99 -2.27 11.09
N LEU A 33 12.14 -3.23 10.75
CA LEU A 33 11.04 -3.64 11.64
C LEU A 33 11.56 -4.14 12.99
N ILE A 34 12.58 -4.99 12.97
CA ILE A 34 13.20 -5.55 14.18
C ILE A 34 13.81 -4.43 15.04
N GLU A 35 14.56 -3.50 14.43
CA GLU A 35 15.12 -2.34 15.12
C GLU A 35 14.03 -1.54 15.84
N ARG A 36 12.90 -1.29 15.16
CA ARG A 36 11.74 -0.59 15.75
C ARG A 36 11.04 -1.36 16.85
N PHE A 37 11.13 -2.69 16.85
CA PHE A 37 10.61 -3.54 17.91
C PHE A 37 11.54 -3.51 19.13
N GLU A 38 12.85 -3.58 18.91
CA GLU A 38 13.87 -3.49 19.97
C GLU A 38 13.78 -2.16 20.72
N GLU A 39 13.74 -1.03 19.99
CA GLU A 39 13.60 0.31 20.59
C GLU A 39 12.37 0.46 21.51
N ARG A 40 11.29 -0.26 21.21
CA ARG A 40 10.03 -0.20 21.97
C ARG A 40 10.01 -1.20 23.11
N ALA A 41 10.61 -2.37 22.90
CA ALA A 41 10.81 -3.37 23.94
C ALA A 41 11.67 -2.81 25.07
N GLU A 42 12.75 -2.08 24.74
CA GLU A 42 13.60 -1.39 25.73
C GLU A 42 12.84 -0.37 26.57
N LYS A 43 11.85 0.31 25.97
CA LYS A 43 10.98 1.28 26.67
C LYS A 43 9.82 0.62 27.43
N GLY A 44 9.62 -0.69 27.28
CA GLY A 44 8.48 -1.42 27.86
C GLY A 44 7.12 -1.00 27.28
N GLU A 45 7.10 -0.44 26.07
CA GLU A 45 5.87 0.03 25.42
C GLU A 45 5.03 -1.15 24.90
N LYS A 46 3.70 -1.03 25.01
CA LYS A 46 2.80 -1.99 24.38
C LYS A 46 2.80 -1.77 22.87
N MET A 47 2.97 -2.85 22.11
CA MET A 47 3.09 -2.80 20.67
C MET A 47 1.94 -3.55 20.00
N ASP A 48 1.23 -2.87 19.09
CA ASP A 48 0.25 -3.52 18.21
C ASP A 48 0.96 -4.10 16.99
N VAL A 49 1.27 -5.39 17.05
CA VAL A 49 1.96 -6.12 15.98
C VAL A 49 1.22 -6.03 14.65
N THR A 50 -0.12 -5.96 14.66
CA THR A 50 -0.93 -5.88 13.42
C THR A 50 -0.62 -4.58 12.67
N TRP A 51 -0.64 -3.46 13.40
CA TRP A 51 -0.34 -2.14 12.87
C TRP A 51 1.09 -2.06 12.27
N TRP A 52 2.05 -2.75 12.87
CA TRP A 52 3.42 -2.82 12.38
C TRP A 52 3.56 -3.63 11.10
N PHE A 53 2.84 -4.74 10.98
CA PHE A 53 2.77 -5.49 9.72
C PHE A 53 2.06 -4.70 8.62
N ASP A 54 1.05 -3.91 8.95
CA ASP A 54 0.41 -3.00 8.00
C ASP A 54 1.39 -1.92 7.50
N CYS A 55 2.25 -1.40 8.37
CA CYS A 55 3.34 -0.48 7.99
C CYS A 55 4.35 -1.15 7.06
N LEU A 56 4.82 -2.35 7.42
CA LEU A 56 5.74 -3.13 6.59
C LEU A 56 5.15 -3.43 5.21
N GLY A 57 3.90 -3.90 5.16
CA GLY A 57 3.21 -4.24 3.93
C GLY A 57 3.05 -3.03 3.02
N ALA A 58 2.70 -1.88 3.58
CA ALA A 58 2.59 -0.63 2.82
C ALA A 58 3.95 -0.20 2.23
N ASP A 59 5.02 -0.22 3.04
CA ASP A 59 6.35 0.18 2.57
C ASP A 59 6.93 -0.76 1.53
N LEU A 60 6.77 -2.08 1.71
CA LEU A 60 7.24 -3.06 0.75
C LEU A 60 6.45 -2.99 -0.56
N ALA A 61 5.11 -2.87 -0.49
CA ALA A 61 4.28 -2.67 -1.68
C ALA A 61 4.63 -1.34 -2.39
N GLY A 62 4.91 -0.29 -1.62
CA GLY A 62 5.36 1.00 -2.15
C GLY A 62 6.68 0.91 -2.88
N LYS A 63 7.67 0.27 -2.25
CA LYS A 63 9.02 0.12 -2.80
C LYS A 63 9.06 -0.79 -4.02
N LEU A 64 8.29 -1.88 -4.02
CA LEU A 64 8.25 -2.85 -5.12
C LEU A 64 7.34 -2.42 -6.27
N GLY A 65 6.30 -1.64 -5.99
CA GLY A 65 5.31 -1.20 -6.97
C GLY A 65 5.61 0.16 -7.59
N TYR A 66 6.27 1.06 -6.86
CA TYR A 66 6.47 2.46 -7.26
C TYR A 66 7.92 2.95 -7.10
N GLY A 67 8.88 2.06 -6.78
CA GLY A 67 10.28 2.43 -6.50
C GLY A 67 10.53 3.23 -5.22
N GLU A 68 9.49 3.69 -4.52
CA GLU A 68 9.56 4.57 -3.34
C GLU A 68 8.67 4.05 -2.18
N SER A 69 9.27 3.79 -1.02
CA SER A 69 8.54 3.42 0.21
C SER A 69 7.68 4.59 0.70
N PHE A 70 6.64 4.30 1.49
CA PHE A 70 5.81 5.35 2.09
C PHE A 70 6.46 5.97 3.34
N GLY A 71 7.54 5.34 3.83
CA GLY A 71 8.22 5.74 5.06
C GLY A 71 7.38 5.40 6.30
N ALA A 72 6.47 4.44 6.18
CA ALA A 72 5.54 4.09 7.26
C ALA A 72 6.26 3.53 8.49
N LEU A 73 7.28 2.68 8.27
CA LEU A 73 8.15 2.14 9.30
C LEU A 73 9.06 3.22 9.91
N GLU A 74 9.68 4.06 9.08
CA GLU A 74 10.61 5.10 9.53
C GLU A 74 9.91 6.19 10.35
N MET A 75 8.78 6.69 9.86
CA MET A 75 7.99 7.73 10.52
C MET A 75 7.03 7.17 11.56
N SER A 76 6.95 5.85 11.71
CA SER A 76 5.95 5.18 12.55
C SER A 76 4.54 5.75 12.31
N THR A 77 4.20 6.00 11.04
CA THR A 77 2.96 6.65 10.63
C THR A 77 2.36 5.90 9.46
N LEU A 78 1.14 5.39 9.62
CA LEU A 78 0.45 4.72 8.53
C LEU A 78 0.12 5.70 7.38
N PRO A 79 0.31 5.29 6.12
CA PRO A 79 -0.18 6.04 4.99
C PRO A 79 -1.68 6.30 5.11
N ALA A 80 -2.12 7.50 4.75
CA ALA A 80 -3.49 7.98 5.00
C ALA A 80 -4.60 7.08 4.43
N PHE A 81 -4.30 6.22 3.45
CA PHE A 81 -5.27 5.29 2.86
C PHE A 81 -5.50 4.02 3.71
N ILE A 82 -4.56 3.59 4.56
CA ILE A 82 -4.69 2.34 5.34
C ILE A 82 -5.82 2.43 6.37
N PRO A 83 -5.95 3.52 7.19
CA PRO A 83 -7.08 3.64 8.11
C PRO A 83 -8.45 3.76 7.41
N VAL A 84 -8.45 4.21 6.15
CA VAL A 84 -9.66 4.22 5.31
C VAL A 84 -10.01 2.80 4.90
N MET A 85 -9.03 1.99 4.51
CA MET A 85 -9.21 0.58 4.14
C MET A 85 -9.78 -0.26 5.28
N ASP A 86 -9.29 -0.10 6.51
CA ASP A 86 -9.81 -0.87 7.66
C ASP A 86 -11.28 -0.53 8.00
N LYS A 87 -11.71 0.70 7.68
CA LYS A 87 -13.09 1.15 7.93
C LYS A 87 -14.06 0.80 6.79
N LEU A 88 -13.56 0.50 5.59
CA LEU A 88 -14.39 0.19 4.42
C LEU A 88 -15.29 -1.03 4.60
N PRO A 89 -14.82 -2.19 5.09
CA PRO A 89 -15.67 -3.38 5.26
C PRO A 89 -16.84 -3.10 6.19
N ARG A 90 -16.59 -2.43 7.32
CA ARG A 90 -17.64 -2.05 8.30
C ARG A 90 -18.67 -1.11 7.66
N GLY A 91 -18.21 -0.12 6.91
CA GLY A 91 -19.09 0.78 6.16
C GLY A 91 -19.92 0.07 5.09
N LEU A 92 -19.33 -0.90 4.38
CA LEU A 92 -20.02 -1.72 3.39
C LEU A 92 -21.08 -2.62 4.04
N THR A 93 -20.78 -3.27 5.16
CA THR A 93 -21.74 -4.13 5.87
C THR A 93 -22.95 -3.32 6.36
N ILE A 94 -22.71 -2.15 6.96
CA ILE A 94 -23.78 -1.24 7.38
C ILE A 94 -24.58 -0.76 6.15
N GLY A 95 -23.89 -0.36 5.07
CA GLY A 95 -24.53 0.07 3.83
C GLY A 95 -25.40 -1.01 3.18
N LEU A 96 -24.95 -2.27 3.18
CA LEU A 96 -25.71 -3.41 2.67
C LEU A 96 -26.93 -3.74 3.53
N ALA A 97 -26.81 -3.64 4.86
CA ALA A 97 -27.95 -3.78 5.77
C ALA A 97 -28.99 -2.68 5.52
N LEU A 98 -28.53 -1.46 5.28
CA LEU A 98 -29.38 -0.30 4.96
C LEU A 98 -30.01 -0.38 3.55
N GLN A 99 -29.37 -1.07 2.60
CA GLN A 99 -29.92 -1.34 1.26
C GLN A 99 -31.16 -2.24 1.24
N GLN A 100 -31.47 -2.93 2.34
CA GLN A 100 -32.72 -3.67 2.50
C GLN A 100 -33.95 -2.73 2.51
N TYR A 101 -33.75 -1.42 2.71
CA TYR A 101 -34.82 -0.43 2.70
C TYR A 101 -34.80 0.45 1.42
N PRO A 102 -35.87 0.45 0.59
CA PRO A 102 -35.87 1.05 -0.73
C PRO A 102 -35.66 2.58 -0.77
N VAL A 103 -36.05 3.31 0.28
CA VAL A 103 -35.82 4.77 0.40
C VAL A 103 -34.33 5.09 0.61
N LEU A 104 -33.60 4.17 1.25
CA LEU A 104 -32.20 4.35 1.62
C LEU A 104 -31.23 3.98 0.48
N LYS A 105 -31.71 3.28 -0.56
CA LYS A 105 -30.92 2.96 -1.77
C LYS A 105 -30.43 4.22 -2.49
N THR A 106 -31.25 5.26 -2.58
CA THR A 106 -30.88 6.53 -3.23
C THR A 106 -29.76 7.24 -2.47
N VAL A 107 -29.78 7.17 -1.13
CA VAL A 107 -28.75 7.76 -0.25
C VAL A 107 -27.45 6.94 -0.27
N GLY A 108 -27.55 5.60 -0.25
CA GLY A 108 -26.40 4.71 -0.34
C GLY A 108 -25.65 4.78 -1.68
N GLY A 109 -26.35 5.05 -2.78
CA GLY A 109 -25.74 5.28 -4.09
C GLY A 109 -24.84 6.52 -4.13
N ILE A 110 -25.26 7.61 -3.48
CA ILE A 110 -24.48 8.84 -3.34
C ILE A 110 -23.27 8.61 -2.44
N LEU A 111 -23.44 7.90 -1.33
CA LEU A 111 -22.34 7.59 -0.39
C LEU A 111 -21.24 6.73 -1.03
N ARG A 112 -21.62 5.74 -1.86
CA ARG A 112 -20.68 4.90 -2.62
C ARG A 112 -19.92 5.70 -3.68
N MET A 113 -20.55 6.70 -4.29
CA MET A 113 -19.94 7.57 -5.30
C MET A 113 -18.98 8.62 -4.72
N VAL A 114 -19.09 8.90 -3.42
CA VAL A 114 -18.29 9.93 -2.71
C VAL A 114 -17.22 9.29 -1.81
N SER A 115 -16.96 7.98 -1.93
CA SER A 115 -16.01 7.31 -1.04
C SER A 115 -14.63 8.00 -1.11
N PRO A 116 -14.10 8.52 0.01
CA PRO A 116 -12.86 9.29 0.01
C PRO A 116 -11.63 8.42 -0.28
N PHE A 117 -11.80 7.09 -0.25
CA PHE A 117 -10.75 6.13 -0.52
C PHE A 117 -10.09 6.35 -1.88
N GLU A 118 -10.87 6.42 -2.96
CA GLU A 118 -10.30 6.53 -4.30
C GLU A 118 -9.51 7.84 -4.46
N ARG A 119 -10.01 8.94 -3.90
CA ARG A 119 -9.33 10.25 -3.95
C ARG A 119 -8.05 10.26 -3.14
N ILE A 120 -8.09 9.75 -1.90
CA ILE A 120 -6.91 9.68 -1.02
C ILE A 120 -5.86 8.74 -1.63
N PHE A 121 -6.28 7.58 -2.12
CA PHE A 121 -5.38 6.61 -2.74
C PHE A 121 -4.74 7.17 -4.01
N THR A 122 -5.52 7.75 -4.93
CA THR A 122 -5.01 8.35 -6.17
C THR A 122 -4.12 9.57 -5.91
N GLU A 123 -4.38 10.34 -4.86
CA GLU A 123 -3.52 11.46 -4.45
C GLU A 123 -2.20 10.98 -3.87
N VAL A 124 -2.24 10.01 -2.95
CA VAL A 124 -1.06 9.42 -2.31
C VAL A 124 -0.18 8.69 -3.33
N VAL A 125 -0.77 7.84 -4.18
CA VAL A 125 -0.03 7.14 -5.24
C VAL A 125 0.42 8.11 -6.34
N GLY A 126 -0.47 9.01 -6.77
CA GLY A 126 -0.16 9.97 -7.84
C GLY A 126 0.94 10.95 -7.46
N SER A 127 1.04 11.36 -6.20
CA SER A 127 2.14 12.22 -5.72
C SER A 127 3.50 11.53 -5.82
N LYS A 128 3.56 10.22 -5.56
CA LYS A 128 4.78 9.40 -5.70
C LYS A 128 5.16 9.13 -7.14
N VAL A 129 4.19 8.73 -7.98
CA VAL A 129 4.42 8.48 -9.41
C VAL A 129 4.98 9.74 -10.09
N ARG A 130 4.41 10.92 -9.80
CA ARG A 130 4.93 12.20 -10.31
C ARG A 130 6.35 12.52 -9.84
N ARG A 131 6.71 12.08 -8.63
CA ARG A 131 8.05 12.28 -8.08
C ARG A 131 9.08 11.39 -8.78
N ARG A 132 8.68 10.18 -9.14
CA ARG A 132 9.48 9.26 -9.96
C ARG A 132 9.70 9.81 -11.36
N GLU A 133 8.66 10.27 -12.05
CA GLU A 133 8.78 10.86 -13.40
C GLU A 133 9.86 11.96 -13.42
N LYS A 134 9.86 12.83 -12.40
CA LYS A 134 10.89 13.87 -12.25
C LYS A 134 12.32 13.35 -12.01
N ARG A 135 12.49 12.14 -11.45
CA ARG A 135 13.82 11.51 -11.23
C ARG A 135 14.32 10.82 -12.49
N LEU A 136 13.41 10.22 -13.26
CA LEU A 136 13.70 9.64 -14.57
C LEU A 136 14.10 10.74 -15.56
N ASP A 137 13.37 11.86 -15.58
CA ASP A 137 13.70 13.03 -16.40
C ASP A 137 15.03 13.70 -15.99
N ALA A 138 15.45 13.52 -14.73
CA ALA A 138 16.72 14.01 -14.21
C ALA A 138 17.92 13.07 -14.50
N GLY A 139 17.71 11.95 -15.20
CA GLY A 139 18.77 11.03 -15.62
C GLY A 139 19.38 10.18 -14.49
N GLN A 140 18.69 10.02 -13.35
CA GLN A 140 19.08 9.05 -12.34
C GLN A 140 18.62 7.65 -12.77
N GLU A 141 19.58 6.73 -12.98
CA GLU A 141 19.27 5.32 -13.24
C GLU A 141 18.53 4.71 -12.04
N ASP A 142 17.37 4.12 -12.32
CA ASP A 142 16.55 3.39 -11.34
C ASP A 142 17.32 2.12 -10.92
N GLU A 143 17.98 2.14 -9.76
CA GLU A 143 18.57 0.93 -9.14
C GLU A 143 17.51 -0.12 -8.78
N ALA A 144 16.22 0.23 -8.80
CA ALA A 144 15.13 -0.68 -8.49
C ALA A 144 14.49 -1.26 -9.76
N GLN A 145 14.71 -2.56 -10.01
CA GLN A 145 13.90 -3.34 -10.96
C GLN A 145 12.43 -3.39 -10.52
N ASP A 146 11.69 -2.38 -10.97
CA ASP A 146 10.28 -2.18 -10.69
C ASP A 146 9.42 -3.25 -11.36
N PHE A 147 8.27 -3.57 -10.77
CA PHE A 147 7.35 -4.59 -11.28
C PHE A 147 6.83 -4.34 -12.70
N TYR A 148 6.84 -3.08 -13.13
CA TYR A 148 6.25 -2.60 -14.38
C TYR A 148 7.27 -2.35 -15.50
N SER A 149 8.56 -2.47 -15.21
CA SER A 149 9.65 -2.27 -16.17
C SER A 149 9.99 -3.59 -16.88
N PHE A 150 9.16 -3.98 -17.85
CA PHE A 150 9.45 -4.99 -18.88
C PHE A 150 8.77 -4.62 -20.20
#